data_AF-A0A4S4L8N9-F1
#
_entry.id   AF-A0A4S4L8N9-F1
#
_cell.length_a   1.000
_cell.length_b   1.000
_cell.length_c   1.000
_cell.angle_alpha   90.00
_cell.angle_beta   90.00
_cell.angle_gamma   90.00
#
_symmetry.space_group_name_H-M   'P 1'
#
loop_
_entity.id
_entity.type
_entity.pdbx_description
1 polymer ?
#
loop_
_entity_poly.entity_id
_entity_poly.type
_entity_poly.pdbx_seq_one_letter_code
_entity_poly.pdbx_strand_id
1 'polypeptide(L)'
;MSMEEPLQDAPSSVDVDTPMQDTASATAPAPVGKKRPRLDFNALGVGERKRGKSMFGVLVNTLNKAKAEDKERNASDAAKKRQLIDQRLQNKLKKDADSVRQAEEAKKDKLSASRKEEELQLKDSIYKSRRTRFPFLSNFLLTSDVIPHLDADSEGVEAFQLSSLVPPPITSPSFVLSPNHFDASSKSVYLNAQGAGACLQIYSINGMYEYIITQVKDAVEEEWENFKSERAMGVEDIMTLRQNVAAAKNGLAKTRGGTEQENGDETPPSAKDENAADSTISADGGEHGDDGARDMEPKVSEMDVDDGDREREGVPEKKVERPAAVDEDDAVEY
;
A
#
# COMPACT_ATOMS: atom_id res chain seq x y z
N MET A 1 -10.05 -3.51 -28.98
CA MET A 1 -8.73 -3.23 -28.38
C MET A 1 -8.74 -3.81 -26.99
N SER A 2 -8.28 -5.06 -26.86
CA SER A 2 -8.21 -5.77 -25.59
C SER A 2 -6.83 -5.51 -25.00
N MET A 3 -6.77 -4.67 -23.98
CA MET A 3 -5.56 -4.40 -23.23
C MET A 3 -5.58 -5.25 -21.96
N GLU A 4 -4.51 -6.04 -21.86
CA GLU A 4 -3.74 -6.27 -20.64
C GLU A 4 -4.34 -7.18 -19.56
N GLU A 5 -3.90 -8.43 -19.66
CA GLU A 5 -3.87 -9.46 -18.63
C GLU A 5 -2.95 -8.99 -17.48
N PRO A 6 -3.42 -8.87 -16.22
CA PRO A 6 -2.55 -8.51 -15.13
C PRO A 6 -1.71 -9.72 -14.70
N LEU A 7 -0.39 -9.52 -14.68
CA LEU A 7 0.58 -10.42 -14.06
C LEU A 7 0.09 -10.82 -12.66
N GLN A 8 -0.10 -12.13 -12.49
CA GLN A 8 -0.22 -12.75 -11.18
C GLN A 8 1.14 -12.65 -10.48
N ASP A 9 1.24 -11.73 -9.52
CA ASP A 9 2.25 -11.76 -8.48
C ASP A 9 2.12 -13.08 -7.72
N ALA A 10 3.02 -14.01 -8.02
CA ALA A 10 3.24 -15.19 -7.22
C ALA A 10 3.79 -14.74 -5.85
N PRO A 11 3.12 -15.03 -4.73
CA PRO A 11 3.78 -14.92 -3.44
C PRO A 11 4.87 -15.99 -3.40
N SER A 12 6.13 -15.56 -3.41
CA SER A 12 7.25 -16.38 -2.98
C SER A 12 7.00 -16.78 -1.52
N SER A 13 6.45 -17.97 -1.33
CA SER A 13 6.32 -18.60 -0.02
C SER A 13 7.71 -18.93 0.47
N VAL A 14 8.22 -18.06 1.33
CA VAL A 14 9.40 -18.25 2.17
C VAL A 14 9.20 -19.50 3.02
N ASP A 15 10.27 -20.28 3.13
CA ASP A 15 10.45 -21.51 3.87
C ASP A 15 9.64 -21.56 5.18
N VAL A 16 8.59 -22.39 5.16
CA VAL A 16 7.94 -22.87 6.37
C VAL A 16 8.80 -24.00 6.91
N ASP A 17 9.61 -23.66 7.91
CA ASP A 17 10.20 -24.62 8.85
C ASP A 17 9.06 -25.46 9.43
N THR A 18 8.87 -26.63 8.84
CA THR A 18 7.83 -27.58 9.19
C THR A 18 8.41 -28.41 10.33
N PRO A 19 7.91 -28.31 11.57
CA PRO A 19 8.32 -29.24 12.60
C PRO A 19 7.92 -30.65 12.15
N MET A 20 8.89 -31.57 12.11
CA MET A 20 8.69 -32.98 11.78
C MET A 20 7.52 -33.55 12.60
N GLN A 21 6.35 -33.61 11.97
CA GLN A 21 5.22 -34.37 12.48
C GLN A 21 5.47 -35.82 12.11
N ASP A 22 5.79 -36.63 13.13
CA ASP A 22 5.80 -38.07 13.06
C ASP A 22 4.49 -38.55 12.41
N THR A 23 4.60 -38.97 11.15
CA THR A 23 3.50 -39.58 10.41
C THR A 23 3.22 -40.93 11.05
N ALA A 24 2.20 -40.93 11.91
CA ALA A 24 1.57 -42.14 12.40
C ALA A 24 1.09 -42.95 11.19
N SER A 25 1.77 -44.08 11.00
CA SER A 25 1.48 -45.16 10.05
C SER A 25 -0.02 -45.42 9.91
N ALA A 26 -0.57 -45.12 8.74
CA ALA A 26 -1.90 -45.52 8.33
C ALA A 26 -1.96 -47.04 8.21
N THR A 27 -2.57 -47.68 9.21
CA THR A 27 -2.85 -49.12 9.21
C THR A 27 -4.16 -49.37 8.46
N ALA A 28 -4.05 -50.05 7.32
CA ALA A 28 -5.18 -50.59 6.56
C ALA A 28 -5.98 -51.64 7.38
N PRO A 29 -7.30 -51.77 7.17
CA PRO A 29 -8.11 -52.78 7.84
C PRO A 29 -7.94 -54.15 7.17
N ALA A 30 -7.23 -55.06 7.84
CA ALA A 30 -7.12 -56.46 7.44
C ALA A 30 -8.21 -57.33 8.11
N PRO A 31 -8.69 -58.39 7.42
CA PRO A 31 -9.91 -59.11 7.76
C PRO A 31 -9.78 -60.09 8.94
N VAL A 32 -10.96 -60.31 9.53
CA VAL A 32 -11.32 -61.21 10.62
C VAL A 32 -10.78 -62.63 10.39
N GLY A 33 -9.85 -63.08 11.24
CA GLY A 33 -9.29 -64.43 11.12
C GLY A 33 -8.57 -64.91 12.38
N LYS A 34 -9.29 -65.74 13.16
CA LYS A 34 -8.78 -66.72 14.15
C LYS A 34 -8.03 -66.14 15.35
N LYS A 35 -8.81 -65.94 16.43
CA LYS A 35 -8.35 -65.67 17.80
C LYS A 35 -7.33 -66.72 18.23
N ARG A 36 -6.06 -66.32 18.32
CA ARG A 36 -5.07 -67.04 19.12
C ARG A 36 -5.48 -66.89 20.59
N PRO A 37 -5.42 -67.95 21.42
CA PRO A 37 -5.74 -67.85 22.83
C PRO A 37 -4.83 -66.79 23.46
N ARG A 38 -5.41 -65.66 23.89
CA ARG A 38 -4.71 -64.69 24.72
C ARG A 38 -4.41 -65.38 26.04
N LEU A 39 -3.12 -65.54 26.36
CA LEU A 39 -2.68 -66.01 27.66
C LEU A 39 -3.03 -64.90 28.66
N ASP A 40 -4.17 -65.02 29.34
CA ASP A 40 -4.59 -64.09 30.39
C ASP A 40 -3.67 -64.25 31.60
N PHE A 41 -2.61 -63.45 31.64
CA PHE A 41 -1.67 -63.39 32.77
C PHE A 41 -2.31 -62.88 34.08
N ASN A 42 -3.56 -62.41 34.05
CA ASN A 42 -4.31 -62.00 35.24
C ASN A 42 -5.10 -63.13 35.91
N ALA A 43 -5.23 -64.32 35.29
CA ALA A 43 -6.02 -65.42 35.85
C ALA A 43 -5.23 -66.34 36.81
N LEU A 44 -3.93 -66.10 37.03
CA LEU A 44 -3.07 -66.86 37.95
C LEU A 44 -2.82 -66.10 39.28
N GLY A 45 -3.84 -65.42 39.76
CA GLY A 45 -3.81 -64.57 40.96
C GLY A 45 -4.13 -65.27 42.28
N VAL A 46 -3.89 -66.58 42.43
CA VAL A 46 -3.96 -67.25 43.74
C VAL A 46 -2.82 -68.25 43.85
N GLY A 47 -1.73 -67.86 44.52
CA GLY A 47 -0.66 -68.80 44.89
C GLY A 47 0.75 -68.24 44.67
N GLU A 48 1.26 -67.57 45.70
CA GLU A 48 2.64 -67.69 46.16
C GLU A 48 3.72 -68.04 45.13
N ARG A 49 4.19 -67.04 44.38
CA ARG A 49 5.61 -67.01 43.99
C ARG A 49 6.18 -65.62 44.23
N LYS A 50 6.59 -65.39 45.49
CA LYS A 50 7.56 -64.35 45.90
C LYS A 50 8.98 -64.60 45.33
N ARG A 51 9.12 -65.24 44.16
CA ARG A 51 10.42 -65.64 43.60
C ARG A 51 10.49 -65.23 42.13
N GLY A 52 11.01 -64.03 41.92
CA GLY A 52 11.25 -63.49 40.59
C GLY A 52 10.40 -62.26 40.32
N LYS A 53 10.75 -61.12 40.94
CA LYS A 53 10.74 -59.89 40.15
C LYS A 53 11.59 -60.24 38.92
N SER A 54 10.94 -60.51 37.79
CA SER A 54 11.63 -60.59 36.50
C SER A 54 12.52 -59.37 36.41
N MET A 55 13.77 -59.49 35.95
CA MET A 55 14.69 -58.36 35.89
C MET A 55 14.06 -57.13 35.22
N PHE A 56 13.13 -57.36 34.28
CA PHE A 56 12.29 -56.33 33.70
C PHE A 56 11.49 -55.49 34.72
N GLY A 57 10.90 -56.11 35.74
CA GLY A 57 10.18 -55.40 36.80
C GLY A 57 11.10 -54.59 37.72
N VAL A 58 12.37 -54.99 37.89
CA VAL A 58 13.38 -54.16 38.57
C VAL A 58 13.72 -52.96 37.71
N LEU A 59 13.98 -53.16 36.41
CA LEU A 59 14.26 -52.08 35.46
C LEU A 59 13.11 -51.06 35.39
N VAL A 60 11.85 -51.51 35.29
CA VAL A 60 10.68 -50.62 35.26
C VAL A 60 10.54 -49.83 36.57
N ASN A 61 10.78 -50.46 37.72
CA ASN A 61 10.74 -49.77 39.00
C ASN A 61 11.89 -48.76 39.16
N THR A 62 13.10 -49.08 38.70
CA THR A 62 14.22 -48.12 38.70
C THR A 62 13.98 -46.98 37.72
N LEU A 63 13.33 -47.23 36.59
CA LEU A 63 12.99 -46.22 35.59
C LEU A 63 11.88 -45.29 36.11
N ASN A 64 10.89 -45.85 36.80
CA ASN A 64 9.85 -45.06 37.48
C ASN A 64 10.42 -44.25 38.65
N LYS A 65 11.37 -44.81 39.42
CA LYS A 65 12.05 -44.09 40.51
C LYS A 65 12.94 -42.96 39.97
N ALA A 66 13.70 -43.22 38.91
CA ALA A 66 14.49 -42.19 38.22
C ALA A 66 13.60 -41.09 37.66
N LYS A 67 12.44 -41.42 37.08
CA LYS A 67 11.46 -40.44 36.59
C LYS A 67 10.83 -39.62 37.73
N ALA A 68 10.55 -40.25 38.89
CA ALA A 68 10.02 -39.54 40.05
C ALA A 68 11.06 -38.59 40.65
N GLU A 69 12.31 -39.03 40.78
CA GLU A 69 13.43 -38.20 41.24
C GLU A 69 13.74 -37.06 40.26
N ASP A 70 13.67 -37.31 38.94
CA ASP A 70 13.83 -36.28 37.92
C ASP A 70 12.67 -35.25 37.95
N LYS A 71 11.45 -35.72 38.22
CA LYS A 71 10.30 -34.82 38.46
C LYS A 71 10.46 -34.00 39.74
N GLU A 72 11.06 -34.56 40.79
CA GLU A 72 11.35 -33.86 42.05
C GLU A 72 12.49 -32.83 41.89
N ARG A 73 13.54 -33.16 41.12
CA ARG A 73 14.59 -32.22 40.73
C ARG A 73 14.06 -31.11 39.83
N ASN A 74 13.21 -31.42 38.86
CA ASN A 74 12.53 -30.41 38.04
C ASN A 74 11.49 -29.61 38.83
N ALA A 75 10.93 -30.18 39.91
CA ALA A 75 10.04 -29.47 40.83
C ALA A 75 10.79 -28.64 41.88
N SER A 76 12.12 -28.74 41.94
CA SER A 76 12.94 -27.92 42.83
C SER A 76 12.73 -26.45 42.50
N ASP A 77 12.65 -25.61 43.53
CA ASP A 77 12.35 -24.18 43.35
C ASP A 77 13.42 -23.47 42.48
N ALA A 78 14.66 -23.97 42.47
CA ALA A 78 15.70 -23.53 41.55
C ALA A 78 15.37 -23.82 40.07
N ALA A 79 14.81 -25.00 39.76
CA ALA A 79 14.40 -25.36 38.41
C ALA A 79 13.19 -24.55 37.96
N LYS A 80 12.20 -24.34 38.85
CA LYS A 80 11.05 -23.45 38.59
C LYS A 80 11.49 -22.00 38.31
N LYS A 81 12.47 -21.48 39.06
CA LYS A 81 13.03 -20.13 38.81
C LYS A 81 13.70 -20.04 37.44
N ARG A 82 14.47 -21.06 37.03
CA ARG A 82 15.05 -21.13 35.67
C ARG A 82 13.95 -21.14 34.59
N GLN A 83 12.93 -21.97 34.75
CA GLN A 83 11.80 -22.03 33.82
C GLN A 83 11.06 -20.68 33.70
N LEU A 84 10.87 -19.95 34.81
CA LEU A 84 10.26 -18.62 34.76
C LEU A 84 11.14 -17.60 34.02
N ILE A 85 12.45 -17.65 34.20
CA ILE A 85 13.39 -16.77 33.47
C ILE A 85 13.36 -17.09 31.97
N ASP A 86 13.46 -18.37 31.60
CA ASP A 86 13.40 -18.81 30.21
C ASP A 86 12.06 -18.45 29.56
N GLN A 87 10.95 -18.60 30.30
CA GLN A 87 9.63 -18.19 29.82
C GLN A 87 9.53 -16.67 29.63
N ARG A 88 10.05 -15.86 30.56
CA ARG A 88 10.12 -14.41 30.41
C ARG A 88 10.96 -14.02 29.19
N LEU A 89 12.10 -14.68 28.98
CA LEU A 89 12.97 -14.45 27.84
C LEU A 89 12.28 -14.81 26.52
N GLN A 90 11.66 -15.98 26.42
CA GLN A 90 10.90 -16.39 25.23
C GLN A 90 9.73 -15.45 24.94
N ASN A 91 9.01 -15.01 25.98
CA ASN A 91 7.93 -14.04 25.81
C ASN A 91 8.45 -12.68 25.32
N LYS A 92 9.63 -12.24 25.80
CA LYS A 92 10.27 -11.02 25.31
C LYS A 92 10.67 -11.15 23.85
N LEU A 93 11.32 -12.24 23.47
CA LEU A 93 11.70 -12.51 22.08
C LEU A 93 10.48 -12.55 21.14
N LYS A 94 9.38 -13.17 21.56
CA LYS A 94 8.12 -13.16 20.78
C LYS A 94 7.54 -11.75 20.63
N LYS A 95 7.47 -10.97 21.72
CA LYS A 95 6.99 -9.59 21.68
C LYS A 95 7.86 -8.70 20.78
N ASP A 96 9.18 -8.85 20.86
CA ASP A 96 10.12 -8.09 20.04
C ASP A 96 9.97 -8.47 18.55
N ALA A 97 9.84 -9.76 18.24
CA ALA A 97 9.59 -10.23 16.87
C ALA A 97 8.25 -9.71 16.30
N ASP A 98 7.18 -9.79 17.08
CA ASP A 98 5.86 -9.25 16.68
C ASP A 98 5.91 -7.72 16.52
N SER A 99 6.68 -7.02 17.37
CA SER A 99 6.87 -5.58 17.29
C SER A 99 7.63 -5.17 16.02
N VAL A 100 8.65 -5.93 15.62
CA VAL A 100 9.37 -5.69 14.35
C VAL A 100 8.44 -5.91 13.17
N ARG A 101 7.68 -7.01 13.18
CA ARG A 101 6.69 -7.31 12.13
C ARG A 101 5.64 -6.22 11.99
N GLN A 102 5.06 -5.74 13.10
CA GLN A 102 4.09 -4.65 13.07
C GLN A 102 4.70 -3.33 12.56
N ALA A 103 5.96 -3.06 12.88
CA ALA A 103 6.66 -1.88 12.37
C ALA A 103 6.89 -1.94 10.86
N GLU A 104 7.21 -3.11 10.31
CA GLU A 104 7.36 -3.33 8.88
C GLU A 104 6.01 -3.24 8.15
N GLU A 105 4.96 -3.87 8.68
CA GLU A 105 3.59 -3.75 8.15
C GLU A 105 3.12 -2.29 8.15
N ALA A 106 3.38 -1.52 9.21
CA ALA A 106 3.06 -0.09 9.26
C ALA A 106 3.84 0.74 8.23
N LYS A 107 5.11 0.41 7.94
CA LYS A 107 5.86 1.08 6.88
C LYS A 107 5.26 0.78 5.50
N LYS A 108 4.85 -0.47 5.26
CA LYS A 108 4.18 -0.88 4.03
C LYS A 108 2.85 -0.12 3.86
N ASP A 109 2.01 -0.09 4.89
CA ASP A 109 0.72 0.61 4.87
C ASP A 109 0.91 2.11 4.61
N LYS A 110 1.94 2.73 5.20
CA LYS A 110 2.28 4.14 4.93
C LYS A 110 2.62 4.38 3.46
N LEU A 111 3.46 3.54 2.87
CA LEU A 111 3.85 3.67 1.46
C LEU A 111 2.65 3.40 0.53
N SER A 112 1.83 2.40 0.85
CA SER A 112 0.60 2.11 0.12
C SER A 112 -0.40 3.27 0.18
N ALA A 113 -0.55 3.92 1.34
CA ALA A 113 -1.40 5.10 1.48
C ALA A 113 -0.90 6.27 0.60
N SER A 114 0.41 6.52 0.59
CA SER A 114 1.02 7.57 -0.25
C SER A 114 0.80 7.28 -1.74
N ARG A 115 1.05 6.05 -2.18
CA ARG A 115 0.85 5.64 -3.57
C ARG A 115 -0.61 5.79 -4.00
N LYS A 116 -1.56 5.35 -3.17
CA LYS A 116 -3.00 5.48 -3.46
C LYS A 116 -3.42 6.95 -3.54
N GLU A 117 -2.88 7.81 -2.70
CA GLU A 117 -3.17 9.25 -2.71
C GLU A 117 -2.67 9.93 -3.99
N GLU A 118 -1.45 9.64 -4.42
CA GLU A 118 -0.88 10.15 -5.68
C GLU A 118 -1.69 9.68 -6.90
N GLU A 119 -2.06 8.39 -6.93
CA GLU A 119 -2.90 7.84 -8.00
C GLU A 119 -4.27 8.52 -8.06
N LEU A 120 -4.90 8.75 -6.91
CA LEU A 120 -6.19 9.41 -6.79
C LEU A 120 -6.12 10.88 -7.25
N GLN A 121 -5.03 11.58 -6.95
CA GLN A 121 -4.78 12.93 -7.45
C GLN A 121 -4.58 12.96 -8.98
N LEU A 122 -3.82 12.01 -9.51
CA LEU A 122 -3.61 11.88 -10.96
C LEU A 122 -4.95 11.62 -11.68
N LYS A 123 -5.75 10.66 -11.18
CA LYS A 123 -7.08 10.38 -11.71
C LYS A 123 -7.98 11.63 -11.67
N ASP A 124 -8.03 12.35 -10.56
CA ASP A 124 -8.82 13.58 -10.44
C ASP A 124 -8.43 14.62 -11.50
N SER A 125 -7.12 14.80 -11.75
CA SER A 125 -6.65 15.72 -12.80
C SER A 125 -7.08 15.28 -14.21
N ILE A 126 -7.06 13.98 -14.51
CA ILE A 126 -7.47 13.42 -15.79
C ILE A 126 -8.97 13.64 -16.01
N TYR A 127 -9.80 13.29 -15.02
CA TYR A 127 -11.25 13.43 -15.13
C TYR A 127 -11.68 14.91 -15.23
N LYS A 128 -11.03 15.82 -14.48
CA LYS A 128 -11.25 17.27 -14.64
C LYS A 128 -10.87 17.76 -16.04
N SER A 129 -9.76 17.30 -16.59
CA SER A 129 -9.33 17.63 -17.95
C SER A 129 -10.31 17.11 -18.99
N ARG A 130 -10.79 15.87 -18.84
CA ARG A 130 -11.82 15.29 -19.72
C ARG A 130 -13.10 16.09 -19.67
N ARG A 131 -13.61 16.35 -18.46
CA ARG A 131 -14.85 17.11 -18.25
C ARG A 131 -14.83 18.49 -18.89
N THR A 132 -13.69 19.16 -18.81
CA THR A 132 -13.55 20.50 -19.41
C THR A 132 -13.29 20.45 -20.91
N ARG A 133 -12.49 19.51 -21.42
CA ARG A 133 -12.01 19.53 -22.82
C ARG A 133 -12.85 18.72 -23.80
N PHE A 134 -13.38 17.57 -23.40
CA PHE A 134 -14.10 16.66 -24.32
C PHE A 134 -15.31 17.32 -24.99
N PRO A 135 -16.17 18.06 -24.28
CA PRO A 135 -17.30 18.75 -24.92
C PRO A 135 -16.89 19.81 -25.94
N PHE A 136 -15.67 20.36 -25.87
CA PHE A 136 -15.15 21.27 -26.90
C PHE A 136 -14.54 20.51 -28.07
N LEU A 137 -13.85 19.40 -27.79
CA LEU A 137 -13.20 18.56 -28.81
C LEU A 137 -14.21 17.76 -29.64
N SER A 138 -15.38 17.41 -29.09
CA SER A 138 -16.45 16.71 -29.82
C SER A 138 -16.89 17.49 -31.06
N ASN A 139 -16.86 18.83 -31.00
CA ASN A 139 -17.22 19.67 -32.15
C ASN A 139 -16.21 19.51 -33.30
N PHE A 140 -14.93 19.32 -32.99
CA PHE A 140 -13.89 19.15 -33.99
C PHE A 140 -13.95 17.76 -34.63
N LEU A 141 -14.13 16.72 -33.82
CA LEU A 141 -14.16 15.33 -34.30
C LEU A 141 -15.37 15.04 -35.21
N LEU A 142 -16.50 15.72 -35.01
CA LEU A 142 -17.68 15.56 -35.86
C LEU A 142 -17.55 16.25 -37.22
N THR A 143 -16.72 17.29 -37.32
CA THR A 143 -16.51 17.99 -38.59
C THR A 143 -15.58 17.24 -39.55
N SER A 144 -14.81 16.26 -39.07
CA SER A 144 -13.86 15.49 -39.89
C SER A 144 -14.47 14.28 -40.61
N ASP A 145 -15.70 13.86 -40.28
CA ASP A 145 -16.27 12.60 -40.78
C ASP A 145 -17.07 12.73 -42.09
N VAL A 146 -17.13 13.93 -42.68
CA VAL A 146 -17.48 14.06 -44.10
C VAL A 146 -16.21 13.84 -44.92
N ILE A 147 -15.71 12.60 -44.92
CA ILE A 147 -14.78 12.16 -45.95
C ILE A 147 -15.64 12.01 -47.20
N PRO A 148 -15.45 12.82 -48.26
CA PRO A 148 -16.18 12.62 -49.50
C PRO A 148 -15.98 11.16 -49.91
N HIS A 149 -17.08 10.41 -49.99
CA HIS A 149 -17.05 9.10 -50.65
C HIS A 149 -16.58 9.38 -52.08
N LEU A 150 -15.29 9.14 -52.34
CA LEU A 150 -14.74 9.07 -53.67
C LEU A 150 -15.43 7.87 -54.30
N ASP A 151 -16.55 8.10 -54.98
CA ASP A 151 -17.21 7.09 -55.78
C ASP A 151 -16.15 6.47 -56.69
N ALA A 152 -15.88 5.18 -56.45
CA ALA A 152 -14.71 4.45 -56.93
C ALA A 152 -14.70 4.21 -58.46
N ASP A 153 -15.59 4.85 -59.20
CA ASP A 153 -15.75 4.68 -60.65
C ASP A 153 -15.11 5.81 -61.46
N SER A 154 -14.54 6.84 -60.81
CA SER A 154 -13.71 7.81 -61.51
C SER A 154 -12.27 7.29 -61.59
N GLU A 155 -12.01 6.43 -62.58
CA GLU A 155 -10.67 6.00 -63.01
C GLU A 155 -9.83 7.23 -63.46
N GLY A 156 -9.31 7.96 -62.47
CA GLY A 156 -8.47 9.14 -62.65
C GLY A 156 -7.44 9.15 -61.54
N VAL A 157 -6.32 8.49 -61.83
CA VAL A 157 -5.18 8.27 -60.93
C VAL A 157 -4.44 9.59 -60.68
N GLU A 158 -5.03 10.50 -59.92
CA GLU A 158 -4.29 11.63 -59.36
C GLU A 158 -3.97 11.27 -57.91
N ALA A 159 -2.71 10.88 -57.69
CA ALA A 159 -2.17 10.59 -56.38
C ALA A 159 -2.53 11.70 -55.42
N PHE A 160 -3.41 11.41 -54.45
CA PHE A 160 -3.65 12.27 -53.30
C PHE A 160 -2.31 12.41 -52.57
N GLN A 161 -1.58 13.48 -52.91
CA GLN A 161 -0.33 13.85 -52.29
C GLN A 161 -0.65 14.11 -50.81
N LEU A 162 -0.26 13.15 -49.96
CA LEU A 162 -0.20 13.27 -48.49
C LEU A 162 0.74 14.41 -48.01
N SER A 163 1.19 15.28 -48.91
CA SER A 163 2.05 16.44 -48.67
C SER A 163 1.36 17.59 -47.92
N SER A 164 0.05 17.51 -47.65
CA SER A 164 -0.68 18.54 -46.87
C SER A 164 -0.72 18.28 -45.36
N LEU A 165 0.17 17.43 -44.83
CA LEU A 165 0.41 17.30 -43.38
C LEU A 165 1.57 18.17 -42.88
N VAL A 166 2.16 19.01 -43.74
CA VAL A 166 3.06 20.06 -43.26
C VAL A 166 2.18 21.11 -42.57
N PRO A 167 2.25 21.26 -41.22
CA PRO A 167 1.58 22.38 -40.57
C PRO A 167 2.09 23.65 -41.25
N PRO A 168 1.19 24.57 -41.67
CA PRO A 168 1.63 25.80 -42.32
C PRO A 168 2.67 26.45 -41.40
N PRO A 169 3.80 26.93 -41.94
CA PRO A 169 4.79 27.62 -41.12
C PRO A 169 4.06 28.70 -40.32
N ILE A 170 4.21 28.64 -39.01
CA ILE A 170 3.64 29.61 -38.07
C ILE A 170 4.46 30.89 -38.21
N THR A 171 4.43 31.51 -39.38
CA THR A 171 4.78 32.90 -39.58
C THR A 171 3.63 33.67 -38.95
N SER A 172 3.78 34.01 -37.68
CA SER A 172 2.97 34.99 -36.98
C SER A 172 2.94 36.27 -37.82
N PRO A 173 1.84 36.60 -38.53
CA PRO A 173 1.72 37.93 -39.07
C PRO A 173 1.57 38.83 -37.85
N SER A 174 2.50 39.78 -37.71
CA SER A 174 2.30 40.93 -36.84
C SER A 174 1.12 41.72 -37.42
N PHE A 175 -0.10 41.26 -37.15
CA PHE A 175 -1.33 41.89 -37.60
C PHE A 175 -1.54 43.12 -36.72
N VAL A 176 -0.90 44.22 -37.12
CA VAL A 176 -1.24 45.55 -36.66
C VAL A 176 -2.65 45.82 -37.14
N LEU A 177 -3.63 45.58 -36.27
CA LEU A 177 -5.01 46.03 -36.45
C LEU A 177 -4.98 47.55 -36.61
N SER A 178 -5.13 48.02 -37.86
CA SER A 178 -5.58 49.37 -38.15
C SER A 178 -7.10 49.39 -37.97
N PRO A 179 -7.62 50.08 -36.94
CA PRO A 179 -9.05 50.32 -36.82
C PRO A 179 -9.37 51.50 -37.72
N ASN A 180 -10.10 51.25 -38.82
CA ASN A 180 -11.00 52.17 -39.53
C ASN A 180 -11.01 51.84 -41.03
N HIS A 181 -11.97 51.01 -41.44
CA HIS A 181 -12.75 51.16 -42.68
C HIS A 181 -13.74 50.00 -42.78
N PHE A 182 -14.83 50.11 -42.01
CA PHE A 182 -16.02 49.31 -42.26
C PHE A 182 -16.94 50.15 -43.15
N ASP A 183 -16.76 50.00 -44.46
CA ASP A 183 -17.64 50.60 -45.45
C ASP A 183 -18.92 49.76 -45.55
N ALA A 184 -19.97 50.25 -44.89
CA ALA A 184 -21.28 49.63 -44.82
C ALA A 184 -22.08 49.94 -46.10
N SER A 185 -21.67 49.38 -47.24
CA SER A 185 -22.45 49.53 -48.48
C SER A 185 -22.18 48.41 -49.49
N SER A 186 -22.64 47.19 -49.19
CA SER A 186 -22.90 46.16 -50.20
C SER A 186 -23.96 45.17 -49.69
N LYS A 187 -25.19 45.70 -49.53
CA LYS A 187 -26.41 44.89 -49.58
C LYS A 187 -26.81 44.78 -51.04
N SER A 188 -26.66 43.63 -51.69
CA SER A 188 -27.49 43.28 -52.85
C SER A 188 -27.31 41.82 -53.31
N VAL A 189 -28.37 41.02 -53.15
CA VAL A 189 -29.02 40.15 -54.18
C VAL A 189 -28.10 39.11 -54.87
N TYR A 190 -28.29 37.79 -54.75
CA TYR A 190 -29.40 36.96 -55.26
C TYR A 190 -29.46 35.63 -54.46
N LEU A 191 -30.53 35.39 -53.69
CA LEU A 191 -30.89 34.04 -53.24
C LEU A 191 -32.00 33.51 -54.17
N ASN A 192 -31.59 32.68 -55.13
CA ASN A 192 -32.49 31.98 -56.04
C ASN A 192 -33.40 31.01 -55.27
N ALA A 193 -34.64 30.88 -55.74
CA ALA A 193 -35.71 30.05 -55.15
C ALA A 193 -35.46 28.52 -55.14
N GLN A 194 -34.26 28.05 -55.49
CA GLN A 194 -33.81 26.66 -55.30
C GLN A 194 -33.30 26.37 -53.87
N GLY A 195 -33.19 27.38 -53.00
CA GLY A 195 -32.63 27.25 -51.63
C GLY A 195 -33.55 26.60 -50.57
N ALA A 196 -34.81 26.31 -50.87
CA ALA A 196 -35.74 25.75 -49.88
C ALA A 196 -35.36 24.31 -49.46
N GLY A 197 -34.80 23.50 -50.38
CA GLY A 197 -34.33 22.14 -50.08
C GLY A 197 -33.06 22.12 -49.24
N ALA A 198 -32.11 23.02 -49.52
CA ALA A 198 -30.85 23.12 -48.77
C ALA A 198 -31.07 23.60 -47.32
N CYS A 199 -32.08 24.45 -47.09
CA CYS A 199 -32.41 24.95 -45.76
C CYS A 199 -32.87 23.82 -44.81
N LEU A 200 -33.69 22.87 -45.29
CA LEU A 200 -34.15 21.73 -44.49
C LEU A 200 -33.02 20.75 -44.13
N GLN A 201 -32.03 20.58 -45.01
CA GLN A 201 -30.88 19.71 -44.74
C GLN A 201 -29.97 20.29 -43.65
N ILE A 202 -29.81 21.62 -43.61
CA ILE A 202 -29.03 22.32 -42.56
C ILE A 202 -29.68 22.16 -41.18
N TYR A 203 -31.01 22.24 -41.06
CA TYR A 203 -31.70 22.06 -39.77
C TYR A 203 -31.57 20.63 -39.21
N SER A 204 -31.63 19.62 -40.08
CA SER A 204 -31.44 18.22 -39.68
C SER A 204 -30.02 17.98 -39.14
N ILE A 205 -29.02 18.54 -39.83
CA ILE A 205 -27.62 18.46 -39.46
C ILE A 205 -27.36 19.15 -38.11
N ASN A 206 -27.88 20.37 -37.92
CA ASN A 206 -27.76 21.10 -36.65
C ASN A 206 -28.42 20.36 -35.47
N GLY A 207 -29.57 19.72 -35.71
CA GLY A 207 -30.23 18.91 -34.68
C GLY A 207 -29.40 17.69 -34.26
N MET A 208 -28.74 17.01 -35.22
CA MET A 208 -27.84 15.90 -34.90
C MET A 208 -26.60 16.37 -34.12
N TYR A 209 -26.01 17.52 -34.47
CA TYR A 209 -24.86 18.06 -33.74
C TYR A 209 -25.19 18.33 -32.27
N GLU A 210 -26.30 19.01 -32.00
CA GLU A 210 -26.75 19.28 -30.63
C GLU A 210 -26.99 17.97 -29.87
N TYR A 211 -27.63 16.98 -30.50
CA TYR A 211 -27.86 15.66 -29.90
C TYR A 211 -26.57 14.92 -29.54
N ILE A 212 -25.54 15.00 -30.38
CA ILE A 212 -24.25 14.35 -30.09
C ILE A 212 -23.52 15.11 -28.98
N ILE A 213 -23.53 16.44 -29.02
CA ILE A 213 -22.92 17.27 -27.97
C ILE A 213 -23.57 16.97 -26.62
N THR A 214 -24.90 16.86 -26.56
CA THR A 214 -25.61 16.48 -25.34
C THR A 214 -25.23 15.07 -24.89
N GLN A 215 -25.19 14.08 -25.79
CA GLN A 215 -24.77 12.73 -25.40
C GLN A 215 -23.34 12.67 -24.88
N VAL A 216 -22.39 13.41 -25.50
CA VAL A 216 -21.01 13.46 -25.01
C VAL A 216 -20.94 14.14 -23.65
N LYS A 217 -21.71 15.22 -23.43
CA LYS A 217 -21.79 15.88 -22.12
C LYS A 217 -22.36 14.94 -21.06
N ASP A 218 -23.49 14.29 -21.35
CA ASP A 218 -24.16 13.36 -20.43
C ASP A 218 -23.24 12.19 -20.08
N ALA A 219 -22.55 11.59 -21.06
CA ALA A 219 -21.60 10.51 -20.83
C ALA A 219 -20.39 10.95 -19.97
N VAL A 220 -19.89 12.16 -20.20
CA VAL A 220 -18.80 12.76 -19.40
C VAL A 220 -19.26 13.07 -17.97
N GLU A 221 -20.51 13.47 -17.78
CA GLU A 221 -21.09 13.69 -16.46
C GLU A 221 -21.32 12.37 -15.70
N GLU A 222 -21.79 11.33 -16.37
CA GLU A 222 -21.92 9.99 -15.79
C GLU A 222 -20.55 9.42 -15.37
N GLU A 223 -19.54 9.53 -16.24
CA GLU A 223 -18.15 9.16 -15.94
C GLU A 223 -17.64 9.92 -14.71
N TRP A 224 -17.97 11.22 -14.60
CA TRP A 224 -17.59 12.05 -13.46
C TRP A 224 -18.27 11.64 -12.16
N GLU A 225 -19.57 11.33 -12.16
CA GLU A 225 -20.26 10.85 -10.96
C GLU A 225 -19.73 9.49 -10.50
N ASN A 226 -19.43 8.58 -11.43
CA ASN A 226 -18.76 7.31 -11.12
C ASN A 226 -17.38 7.54 -10.50
N PHE A 227 -16.61 8.50 -11.03
CA PHE A 227 -15.33 8.85 -10.44
C PHE A 227 -15.46 9.46 -9.04
N LYS A 228 -16.51 10.24 -8.75
CA LYS A 228 -16.71 10.76 -7.39
C LYS A 228 -16.93 9.66 -6.36
N SER A 229 -17.67 8.61 -6.72
CA SER A 229 -17.88 7.47 -5.83
C SER A 229 -16.59 6.67 -5.64
N GLU A 230 -15.83 6.42 -6.72
CA GLU A 230 -14.48 5.84 -6.65
C GLU A 230 -13.56 6.67 -5.76
N ARG A 231 -13.57 8.00 -5.92
CA ARG A 231 -12.77 8.92 -5.13
C ARG A 231 -13.15 8.86 -3.65
N ALA A 232 -14.43 8.82 -3.33
CA ALA A 232 -14.90 8.72 -1.95
C ALA A 232 -14.41 7.42 -1.29
N MET A 233 -14.53 6.29 -1.99
CA MET A 233 -13.98 5.01 -1.52
C MET A 233 -12.46 5.04 -1.38
N GLY A 234 -11.75 5.62 -2.37
CA GLY A 234 -10.30 5.75 -2.32
C GLY A 234 -9.80 6.60 -1.15
N VAL A 235 -10.51 7.67 -0.80
CA VAL A 235 -10.22 8.50 0.38
C VAL A 235 -10.45 7.71 1.67
N GLU A 236 -11.52 6.94 1.77
CA GLU A 236 -11.79 6.07 2.93
C GLU A 236 -10.70 5.01 3.10
N ASP A 237 -10.28 4.36 2.01
CA ASP A 237 -9.14 3.43 1.98
C ASP A 237 -7.83 4.08 2.47
N ILE A 238 -7.53 5.30 2.02
CA ILE A 238 -6.33 6.03 2.48
C ILE A 238 -6.45 6.36 3.98
N MET A 239 -7.64 6.75 4.45
CA MET A 239 -7.89 7.02 5.85
C MET A 239 -7.70 5.77 6.72
N THR A 240 -8.21 4.62 6.31
CA THR A 240 -8.04 3.35 7.04
C THR A 240 -6.57 2.93 7.11
N LEU A 241 -5.81 3.04 6.01
CA LEU A 241 -4.37 2.78 6.02
C LEU A 241 -3.63 3.72 6.97
N ARG A 242 -3.92 5.03 6.94
CA ARG A 242 -3.32 6.00 7.86
C ARG A 242 -3.69 5.73 9.32
N GLN A 243 -4.92 5.28 9.57
CA GLN A 243 -5.38 4.87 10.90
C GLN A 243 -4.61 3.63 11.39
N ASN A 244 -4.38 2.64 10.54
CA ASN A 244 -3.58 1.45 10.87
C ASN A 244 -2.14 1.83 11.23
N VAL A 245 -1.53 2.73 10.45
CA VAL A 245 -0.18 3.26 10.74
C VAL A 245 -0.14 3.97 12.10
N ALA A 246 -1.15 4.80 12.40
CA ALA A 246 -1.25 5.49 13.69
C ALA A 246 -1.45 4.51 14.85
N ALA A 247 -2.31 3.50 14.67
CA ALA A 247 -2.56 2.45 15.66
C ALA A 247 -1.31 1.61 15.94
N ALA A 248 -0.59 1.19 14.89
CA ALA A 248 0.67 0.46 15.02
C ALA A 248 1.74 1.30 15.74
N LYS A 249 1.89 2.59 15.37
CA LYS A 249 2.83 3.50 16.04
C LYS A 249 2.53 3.67 17.54
N ASN A 250 1.25 3.78 17.89
CA ASN A 250 0.82 3.85 19.29
C ASN A 250 1.06 2.53 20.04
N GLY A 251 0.87 1.38 19.38
CA GLY A 251 1.22 0.06 19.91
C GLY A 251 2.71 -0.08 20.22
N LEU A 252 3.57 0.34 19.28
CA LEU A 252 5.03 0.36 19.42
C LEU A 252 5.51 1.29 20.55
N ALA A 253 4.89 2.47 20.69
CA ALA A 253 5.22 3.38 21.79
C ALA A 253 4.89 2.77 23.16
N LYS A 254 3.74 2.07 23.25
CA LYS A 254 3.31 1.41 24.49
C LYS A 254 4.19 0.23 24.87
N THR A 255 4.63 -0.59 23.91
CA THR A 255 5.51 -1.74 24.17
C THR A 255 6.91 -1.30 24.61
N ARG A 256 7.44 -0.23 24.00
CA ARG A 256 8.75 0.32 24.36
C ARG A 256 8.73 1.02 25.73
N GLY A 257 7.70 1.82 26.03
CA GLY A 257 7.58 2.52 27.32
C GLY A 257 7.24 1.63 28.51
N GLY A 258 6.52 0.52 28.31
CA GLY A 258 6.12 -0.38 29.41
C GLY A 258 7.25 -1.30 29.91
N THR A 259 8.31 -1.50 29.12
CA THR A 259 9.33 -2.53 29.43
C THR A 259 10.30 -2.08 30.54
N GLU A 260 10.45 -0.78 30.77
CA GLU A 260 11.36 -0.25 31.80
C GLU A 260 10.77 -0.24 33.21
N GLN A 261 9.44 -0.32 33.36
CA GLN A 261 8.78 -0.17 34.66
C GLN A 261 8.47 -1.50 35.38
N GLU A 262 8.48 -2.64 34.68
CA GLU A 262 8.08 -3.95 35.25
C GLU A 262 9.25 -4.82 35.77
N ASN A 263 10.51 -4.43 35.56
CA ASN A 263 11.68 -5.16 36.09
C ASN A 263 12.41 -4.42 37.24
N GLY A 264 11.80 -3.38 37.80
CA GLY A 264 12.42 -2.52 38.81
C GLY A 264 12.41 -3.04 40.25
N ASP A 265 11.74 -4.15 40.57
CA ASP A 265 11.60 -4.59 41.97
C ASP A 265 11.62 -6.11 42.11
N GLU A 266 12.83 -6.67 42.08
CA GLU A 266 13.21 -7.84 42.88
C GLU A 266 14.73 -7.97 42.76
N THR A 267 15.45 -7.08 43.42
CA THR A 267 16.86 -7.32 43.73
C THR A 267 16.88 -8.50 44.72
N PRO A 268 17.38 -9.70 44.37
CA PRO A 268 17.67 -10.69 45.38
C PRO A 268 18.76 -10.11 46.30
N PRO A 269 18.65 -10.20 47.63
CA PRO A 269 19.64 -9.65 48.55
C PRO A 269 20.99 -10.32 48.29
N SER A 270 21.86 -9.63 47.55
CA SER A 270 23.25 -10.02 47.38
C SER A 270 23.98 -9.75 48.69
N ALA A 271 24.55 -10.82 49.24
CA ALA A 271 25.42 -10.75 50.39
C ALA A 271 26.59 -9.81 50.07
N LYS A 272 26.82 -8.87 50.99
CA LYS A 272 28.03 -8.06 51.07
C LYS A 272 29.24 -8.99 51.09
N ASP A 273 30.11 -8.87 50.10
CA ASP A 273 31.50 -9.27 50.26
C ASP A 273 32.36 -8.03 49.97
N GLU A 274 33.04 -7.60 51.01
CA GLU A 274 33.93 -6.44 51.01
C GLU A 274 35.24 -6.89 50.39
N ASN A 275 35.63 -6.33 49.24
CA ASN A 275 37.05 -6.28 48.93
C ASN A 275 37.41 -5.02 48.15
N ALA A 276 38.14 -4.17 48.85
CA ALA A 276 38.77 -2.96 48.37
C ALA A 276 40.12 -3.31 47.74
N ALA A 277 40.34 -2.85 46.51
CA ALA A 277 41.63 -2.44 45.94
C ALA A 277 41.34 -1.96 44.51
N ASP A 278 41.35 -0.66 44.26
CA ASP A 278 42.56 0.07 43.84
C ASP A 278 43.00 -0.30 42.43
N SER A 279 42.64 0.54 41.46
CA SER A 279 43.48 0.82 40.31
C SER A 279 43.00 2.10 39.64
N THR A 280 43.74 3.15 39.96
CA THR A 280 43.72 4.45 39.31
C THR A 280 44.52 4.35 38.02
N ILE A 281 43.89 4.51 36.85
CA ILE A 281 44.61 4.90 35.62
C ILE A 281 43.85 6.04 34.96
N SER A 282 44.46 7.22 35.07
CA SER A 282 44.24 8.41 34.28
C SER A 282 44.98 8.27 32.94
N ALA A 283 44.30 8.57 31.84
CA ALA A 283 44.85 9.16 30.60
C ALA A 283 43.64 9.59 29.78
N ASP A 284 43.29 10.87 29.71
CA ASP A 284 43.95 11.92 28.92
C ASP A 284 43.74 11.73 27.42
N GLY A 285 43.06 12.69 26.80
CA GLY A 285 42.68 12.69 25.38
C GLY A 285 41.34 13.36 25.14
N GLY A 286 41.32 14.69 25.16
CA GLY A 286 40.19 15.50 24.72
C GLY A 286 40.21 15.82 23.22
N GLU A 287 39.04 16.11 22.65
CA GLU A 287 38.74 17.11 21.60
C GLU A 287 37.22 17.04 21.34
N HIS A 288 36.41 18.05 21.68
CA HIS A 288 36.13 19.32 21.00
C HIS A 288 35.21 19.21 19.76
N GLY A 289 34.10 19.97 19.80
CA GLY A 289 33.00 20.06 18.83
C GLY A 289 31.66 19.73 19.53
N ASP A 290 30.97 20.64 20.21
CA ASP A 290 30.37 21.93 19.78
C ASP A 290 29.46 21.83 18.55
N ASP A 291 28.35 22.59 18.63
CA ASP A 291 27.15 22.64 17.77
C ASP A 291 26.08 21.58 18.09
N GLY A 292 25.12 21.79 18.99
CA GLY A 292 24.33 23.01 19.14
C GLY A 292 23.02 22.99 18.34
N ALA A 293 22.41 21.83 18.07
CA ALA A 293 21.05 21.76 17.52
C ALA A 293 20.02 21.85 18.65
N ARG A 294 19.62 23.09 18.96
CA ARG A 294 18.51 23.40 19.85
C ARG A 294 17.22 22.79 19.32
N ASP A 295 16.61 21.98 20.18
CA ASP A 295 15.22 21.60 20.21
C ASP A 295 14.33 22.85 20.10
N MET A 296 13.84 23.14 18.90
CA MET A 296 12.79 24.12 18.66
C MET A 296 11.47 23.35 18.65
N GLU A 297 10.84 23.29 19.83
CA GLU A 297 9.40 23.08 19.93
C GLU A 297 8.69 24.04 18.95
N PRO A 298 7.83 23.56 18.05
CA PRO A 298 6.95 24.46 17.32
C PRO A 298 5.93 25.02 18.30
N LYS A 299 6.17 26.26 18.77
CA LYS A 299 5.10 27.10 19.30
C LYS A 299 4.03 27.20 18.23
N VAL A 300 2.94 26.49 18.46
CA VAL A 300 1.62 26.72 17.89
C VAL A 300 1.25 28.18 18.17
N SER A 301 1.55 29.06 17.22
CA SER A 301 0.90 30.35 17.12
C SER A 301 -0.54 30.08 16.70
N GLU A 302 -1.41 30.00 17.70
CA GLU A 302 -2.83 30.28 17.62
C GLU A 302 -2.99 31.66 16.98
N MET A 303 -3.19 31.68 15.66
CA MET A 303 -3.65 32.86 14.94
C MET A 303 -5.18 32.79 14.93
N ASP A 304 -5.79 33.55 15.84
CA ASP A 304 -7.16 34.03 15.69
C ASP A 304 -7.23 34.86 14.40
N VAL A 305 -7.73 34.25 13.33
CA VAL A 305 -8.09 34.96 12.11
C VAL A 305 -9.53 35.43 12.27
N ASP A 306 -9.63 36.70 12.65
CA ASP A 306 -10.78 37.58 12.56
C ASP A 306 -11.57 37.33 11.27
N ASP A 307 -12.85 36.95 11.41
CA ASP A 307 -13.85 36.79 10.35
C ASP A 307 -14.16 38.17 9.73
N GLY A 308 -13.23 38.63 8.90
CA GLY A 308 -13.32 39.88 8.14
C GLY A 308 -13.68 39.62 6.69
N ASP A 309 -14.98 39.49 6.43
CA ASP A 309 -15.65 39.48 5.14
C ASP A 309 -15.04 40.52 4.16
N ARG A 310 -14.26 40.06 3.18
CA ARG A 310 -13.77 40.88 2.06
C ARG A 310 -13.53 40.05 0.82
N GLU A 311 -14.53 40.04 -0.04
CA GLU A 311 -14.38 39.81 -1.47
C GLU A 311 -13.27 40.72 -2.03
N ARG A 312 -12.20 40.12 -2.56
CA ARG A 312 -11.41 40.73 -3.64
C ARG A 312 -10.60 39.68 -4.38
N GLU A 313 -10.93 39.57 -5.66
CA GLU A 313 -10.12 38.97 -6.71
C GLU A 313 -8.67 39.45 -6.65
N GLY A 314 -7.73 38.50 -6.77
CA GLY A 314 -6.31 38.79 -6.79
C GLY A 314 -5.51 37.53 -7.12
N VAL A 315 -5.20 37.39 -8.41
CA VAL A 315 -4.29 36.41 -9.02
C VAL A 315 -2.98 36.25 -8.22
N PRO A 316 -2.55 35.03 -7.84
CA PRO A 316 -1.19 34.83 -7.37
C PRO A 316 -0.27 34.40 -8.52
N GLU A 317 0.75 35.23 -8.77
CA GLU A 317 1.93 34.92 -9.57
C GLU A 317 2.62 33.66 -9.04
N LYS A 318 2.88 32.75 -9.98
CA LYS A 318 3.54 31.47 -9.78
C LYS A 318 5.03 31.68 -9.55
N LYS A 319 5.47 31.73 -8.29
CA LYS A 319 6.89 31.60 -7.91
C LYS A 319 7.33 30.17 -8.21
N VAL A 320 8.14 30.00 -9.26
CA VAL A 320 8.78 28.74 -9.63
C VAL A 320 9.81 28.39 -8.57
N GLU A 321 9.42 27.48 -7.67
CA GLU A 321 10.32 26.83 -6.72
C GLU A 321 11.02 25.67 -7.44
N ARG A 322 12.36 25.73 -7.45
CA ARG A 322 13.24 24.71 -8.02
C ARG A 322 12.99 23.35 -7.33
N PRO A 323 12.84 22.24 -8.05
CA PRO A 323 12.91 20.92 -7.42
C PRO A 323 14.32 20.70 -6.86
N ALA A 324 14.34 20.27 -5.60
CA ALA A 324 15.53 19.89 -4.86
C ALA A 324 16.26 18.73 -5.54
N ALA A 325 17.56 18.68 -5.27
CA ALA A 325 18.53 17.75 -5.81
C ALA A 325 18.07 16.28 -5.70
N VAL A 326 18.25 15.57 -6.81
CA VAL A 326 18.24 14.12 -6.89
C VAL A 326 19.57 13.63 -6.31
N ASP A 327 19.52 12.84 -5.24
CA ASP A 327 20.68 12.14 -4.71
C ASP A 327 21.17 11.10 -5.74
N GLU A 328 22.33 11.36 -6.36
CA GLU A 328 23.00 10.50 -7.35
C GLU A 328 23.99 9.50 -6.71
N ASP A 329 23.83 9.14 -5.44
CA ASP A 329 24.77 8.27 -4.71
C ASP A 329 24.34 6.78 -4.70
N ASP A 330 23.98 6.22 -5.85
CA ASP A 330 23.86 4.75 -6.03
C ASP A 330 24.73 4.27 -7.21
N ALA A 331 26.01 4.64 -7.14
CA ALA A 331 27.07 4.16 -8.02
C ALA A 331 27.42 2.71 -7.64
N VAL A 332 26.88 1.78 -8.42
CA VAL A 332 27.24 0.36 -8.41
C VAL A 332 28.70 0.20 -8.86
N GLU A 333 29.57 -0.22 -7.94
CA GLU A 333 30.94 -0.65 -8.21
C GLU A 333 30.89 -1.97 -9.02
N TYR A 334 31.43 -1.95 -10.24
CA TYR A 334 31.65 -3.14 -11.07
C TYR A 334 33.02 -3.77 -10.78
#